data_AF-A0A3R7VY07-F1
#
_entry.id   AF-A0A3R7VY07-F1
#
_cell.length_a   1.000
_cell.length_b   1.000
_cell.length_c   1.000
_cell.angle_alpha   90.00
_cell.angle_beta   90.00
_cell.angle_gamma   90.00
#
_symmetry.space_group_name_H-M   'P 1'
#
loop_
_entity.id
_entity.type
_entity.pdbx_description
1 polymer ?
#
loop_
_entity_poly.entity_id
_entity_poly.type
_entity_poly.pdbx_seq_one_letter_code
_entity_poly.pdbx_strand_id
1 'polypeptide(L)' 'NSVPLAQWLKVYPATGYIVTATEDNVEPCITTFEETGLTAAAIGTIDNTGKIELLFEDESDTAFDFRYDSITGINMKS' A
#
# COMPACT_ATOMS: atom_id res chain seq x y z
N ASN A 1 4.95 -8.01 23.38
CA ASN A 1 3.65 -7.50 22.89
C ASN A 1 3.82 -7.01 21.47
N SER A 2 3.31 -7.75 20.49
CA SER A 2 3.19 -7.32 19.09
C SER A 2 1.72 -6.97 18.80
N VAL A 3 1.49 -5.96 17.97
CA VAL A 3 0.17 -5.66 17.43
C VAL A 3 -0.06 -6.61 16.24
N PRO A 4 -1.22 -7.29 16.12
CA PRO A 4 -1.52 -8.11 14.95
C PRO A 4 -1.40 -7.28 13.66
N LEU A 5 -0.82 -7.85 12.59
CA LEU A 5 -0.56 -7.12 11.33
C LEU A 5 -1.82 -6.41 10.80
N ALA A 6 -2.95 -7.12 10.78
CA ALA A 6 -4.25 -6.58 10.40
C ALA A 6 -4.71 -5.38 11.25
N GLN A 7 -4.25 -5.27 12.49
CA GLN A 7 -4.52 -4.12 13.36
C GLN A 7 -3.48 -3.00 13.16
N TRP A 8 -2.22 -3.33 12.93
CA TRP A 8 -1.17 -2.35 12.62
C TRP A 8 -1.49 -1.57 11.34
N LEU A 9 -1.96 -2.26 10.29
CA LEU A 9 -2.38 -1.67 9.01
C LEU A 9 -3.57 -0.71 9.13
N LYS A 10 -4.38 -0.85 10.19
CA LYS A 10 -5.53 0.02 10.48
C LYS A 10 -5.15 1.22 11.34
N VAL A 11 -3.92 1.26 11.87
CA VAL A 11 -3.40 2.46 12.53
C VAL A 11 -3.08 3.48 11.44
N TYR A 12 -3.45 4.74 11.67
CA TYR A 12 -2.97 5.86 10.85
C TYR A 12 -1.64 6.33 11.43
N PRO A 13 -0.47 5.86 10.96
CA PRO A 13 0.78 6.53 11.29
C PRO A 13 0.68 7.93 10.70
N ALA A 14 0.87 8.95 11.52
CA ALA A 14 0.68 10.35 11.12
C ALA A 14 1.51 10.80 9.89
N THR A 15 2.45 9.97 9.42
CA THR A 15 3.37 10.23 8.30
C THR A 15 3.80 8.93 7.61
N GLY A 16 2.90 8.31 6.85
CA GLY A 16 3.22 7.20 5.94
C GLY A 16 2.46 7.38 4.62
N TYR A 17 3.18 7.41 3.50
CA TYR A 17 2.59 7.55 2.16
C TYR A 17 2.86 6.30 1.34
N ILE A 18 1.83 5.84 0.63
CA ILE A 18 1.99 4.83 -0.43
C ILE A 18 1.71 5.57 -1.74
N VAL A 19 2.67 5.51 -2.65
CA VAL A 19 2.57 6.11 -3.98
C VAL A 19 2.87 5.06 -5.03
N THR A 20 2.34 5.29 -6.23
CA THR A 20 2.53 4.43 -7.39
C THR A 20 3.27 5.21 -8.47
N ALA A 21 4.29 4.59 -9.08
CA ALA A 21 5.08 5.19 -10.15
C ALA A 21 5.30 4.17 -11.27
N THR A 22 5.56 4.66 -12.49
CA THR A 22 6.12 3.80 -13.55
C THR A 22 7.55 3.41 -13.20
N GLU A 23 8.06 2.34 -13.78
CA GLU A 23 9.40 1.81 -13.50
C GLU A 23 10.49 2.88 -13.62
N ASP A 24 10.47 3.68 -14.69
CA ASP A 24 11.41 4.80 -14.92
C ASP A 24 11.37 5.91 -13.85
N ASN A 25 10.29 5.97 -13.06
CA ASN A 25 10.07 7.01 -12.05
C ASN A 25 10.25 6.51 -10.61
N VAL A 26 10.53 5.21 -10.39
CA VAL A 26 10.72 4.67 -9.04
C VAL A 26 11.89 5.34 -8.31
N GLU A 27 13.07 5.36 -8.94
CA GLU A 27 14.28 5.97 -8.36
C GLU A 27 14.17 7.50 -8.17
N PRO A 28 13.66 8.28 -9.15
CA PRO A 28 13.37 9.70 -8.94
C PRO A 28 12.41 9.96 -7.77
N CYS A 29 11.37 9.12 -7.60
CA CYS A 29 10.44 9.25 -6.49
C CYS A 29 11.14 9.01 -5.14
N ILE A 30 11.92 7.93 -5.01
CA ILE A 30 12.68 7.62 -3.78
C ILE A 30 13.60 8.79 -3.43
N THR A 31 14.38 9.27 -4.41
CA THR A 31 15.30 10.40 -4.23
C THR A 31 14.56 11.65 -3.72
N THR A 32 13.43 11.99 -4.33
CA THR A 32 12.62 13.16 -3.94
C THR A 32 12.14 13.06 -2.48
N PHE A 33 11.69 11.88 -2.03
CA PHE A 33 11.28 11.70 -0.64
C PHE A 33 12.47 11.81 0.32
N GLU A 34 13.60 11.20 0.00
CA GLU A 34 14.82 11.24 0.82
C GLU A 34 15.37 12.67 0.96
N GLU A 35 15.34 13.47 -0.11
CA GLU A 35 15.73 14.89 -0.08
C GLU A 35 14.86 15.74 0.87
N THR A 36 13.62 15.32 1.13
CA THR A 36 12.72 15.97 2.09
C THR A 36 12.84 15.45 3.52
N GLY A 37 13.76 14.49 3.75
CA GLY A 37 13.96 13.84 5.05
C GLY A 37 13.00 12.69 5.34
N LEU A 38 12.34 12.14 4.30
CA LEU A 38 11.48 10.97 4.42
C LEU A 38 12.20 9.72 3.92
N THR A 39 12.15 8.62 4.69
CA THR A 39 12.61 7.31 4.20
C THR A 39 11.63 6.79 3.14
N ALA A 40 12.15 6.32 2.00
CA ALA A 40 11.36 5.76 0.92
C ALA A 40 11.99 4.47 0.39
N ALA A 41 11.15 3.59 -0.15
CA ALA A 41 11.59 2.34 -0.77
C ALA A 41 10.53 1.87 -1.79
N ALA A 42 10.98 1.13 -2.81
CA ALA A 42 10.08 0.34 -3.64
C ALA A 42 9.64 -0.91 -2.86
N ILE A 43 8.35 -1.01 -2.55
CA ILE A 43 7.80 -2.06 -1.66
C ILE A 43 6.82 -3.03 -2.35
N GLY A 44 6.60 -2.90 -3.66
CA GLY A 44 5.67 -3.77 -4.37
C GLY A 44 5.50 -3.43 -5.84
N THR A 45 4.55 -4.14 -6.47
CA THR A 45 4.23 -4.02 -7.90
C THR A 45 2.73 -3.91 -8.10
N ILE A 46 2.30 -3.28 -9.19
CA ILE A 46 0.90 -3.24 -9.61
C ILE A 46 0.67 -4.34 -10.63
N ASP A 47 -0.39 -5.12 -10.43
CA ASP A 47 -0.87 -6.10 -11.40
C ASP A 47 -2.37 -5.91 -11.69
N ASN A 48 -2.96 -6.87 -12.41
CA ASN A 48 -4.36 -6.83 -12.84
C ASN A 48 -5.30 -7.68 -11.96
N THR A 49 -4.86 -8.10 -10.76
CA THR A 49 -5.67 -8.96 -9.89
C THR A 49 -6.83 -8.23 -9.22
N GLY A 50 -6.71 -6.90 -9.07
CA GLY A 50 -7.68 -6.09 -8.33
C GLY A 50 -7.60 -6.28 -6.81
N LYS A 51 -6.45 -6.76 -6.31
CA LYS A 51 -6.22 -7.00 -4.89
C LYS A 51 -5.11 -6.11 -4.35
N ILE A 52 -5.17 -5.84 -3.04
CA ILE A 52 -4.01 -5.41 -2.27
C ILE A 52 -3.57 -6.61 -1.43
N GLU A 53 -2.45 -7.22 -1.82
CA GLU A 53 -1.83 -8.33 -1.11
C GLU A 53 -0.64 -7.81 -0.30
N LEU A 54 -0.51 -8.30 0.93
CA LEU A 54 0.56 -7.95 1.84
C LEU A 54 1.41 -9.18 2.09
N LEU A 55 2.72 -9.00 1.98
CA LEU A 55 3.70 -10.05 2.20
C LEU A 55 4.54 -9.68 3.41
N PHE A 56 4.70 -10.63 4.33
CA PHE A 56 5.59 -10.52 5.48
C PHE A 56 6.30 -11.85 5.69
N GLU A 57 7.62 -11.86 5.51
CA GLU A 57 8.41 -13.10 5.47
C GLU A 57 7.85 -14.07 4.41
N ASP A 58 7.51 -15.30 4.81
CA ASP A 58 6.94 -16.32 3.93
C ASP A 58 5.40 -16.35 3.95
N GLU A 59 4.78 -15.39 4.63
CA GLU A 59 3.32 -15.29 4.74
C GLU A 59 2.77 -14.18 3.82
N SER A 60 1.62 -14.47 3.20
CA SER A 60 0.88 -13.52 2.39
C SER A 60 -0.59 -13.48 2.80
N ASP A 61 -1.18 -12.30 2.85
CA ASP A 61 -2.62 -12.12 3.10
C ASP A 61 -3.22 -11.04 2.20
N THR A 62 -4.52 -11.14 1.91
CA THR A 62 -5.25 -10.14 1.12
C THR A 62 -5.84 -9.09 2.06
N ALA A 63 -5.31 -7.87 1.99
CA ALA A 63 -5.84 -6.73 2.75
C ALA A 63 -7.15 -6.21 2.16
N PHE A 64 -7.26 -6.18 0.83
CA PHE A 64 -8.47 -5.77 0.10
C PHE A 64 -8.63 -6.55 -1.19
N ASP A 65 -9.87 -6.91 -1.51
CA ASP A 65 -10.27 -7.47 -2.80
C ASP A 65 -11.35 -6.60 -3.42
N PHE A 66 -10.98 -5.74 -4.38
CA PHE A 66 -11.89 -4.74 -4.96
C PHE A 66 -13.01 -5.33 -5.82
N ARG A 67 -13.02 -6.65 -6.03
CA ARG A 67 -14.11 -7.34 -6.69
C ARG A 67 -15.31 -7.52 -5.75
N TYR A 68 -15.09 -7.43 -4.44
CA TYR A 68 -16.09 -7.66 -3.40
C TYR A 68 -16.15 -6.52 -2.38
N ASP A 69 -15.02 -5.90 -2.07
CA ASP A 69 -14.89 -4.88 -1.04
C ASP A 69 -15.19 -3.48 -1.58
N SER A 70 -16.09 -2.76 -0.90
CA SER A 70 -16.29 -1.33 -1.16
C SER A 70 -15.33 -0.50 -0.31
N ILE A 71 -14.38 0.21 -0.94
CA ILE A 71 -13.41 1.06 -0.22
C ILE A 71 -14.09 2.28 0.41
N THR A 72 -14.93 2.96 -0.37
CA THR A 72 -15.52 4.25 0.02
C THR A 72 -16.94 4.12 0.56
N GLY A 73 -17.55 2.93 0.45
CA GLY A 73 -18.99 2.73 0.69
C GLY A 73 -19.90 3.44 -0.32
N ILE A 74 -19.34 4.12 -1.33
CA ILE A 74 -20.10 4.79 -2.39
C ILE A 74 -20.40 3.76 -3.47
N ASN A 75 -21.58 3.16 -3.39
CA ASN A 75 -22.09 2.31 -4.47
C ASN A 75 -22.81 3.18 -5.49
N MET A 76 -22.30 3.22 -6.72
CA MET A 76 -22.98 3.90 -7.82
C MET A 76 -24.22 3.08 -8.17
N LYS A 77 -25.42 3.58 -7.81
CA LYS A 77 -26.68 2.95 -8.22
C LYS A 77 -26.81 3.09 -9.72
N SER A 78 -26.90 1.95 -10.43
CA SER A 78 -27.40 1.87 -11.80
C SER A 78 -28.90 2.18 -11.85
#